data_AF-A0A537EEY7-F1
#
_entry.id   AF-A0A537EEY7-F1
#
_cell.length_a   1.000
_cell.length_b   1.000
_cell.length_c   1.000
_cell.angle_alpha   90.00
_cell.angle_beta   90.00
_cell.angle_gamma   90.00
#
_symmetry.space_group_name_H-M   'P 1'
#
loop_
_entity.id
_entity.type
_entity.pdbx_description
1 polymer ?
#
loop_
_entity_poly.entity_id
_entity_poly.type
_entity_poly.pdbx_seq_one_letter_code
_entity_poly.pdbx_strand_id
1 'polypeptide(L)'
;MALGDPFQILLILGVLAVILIWGPQKIPELARSIGRARKEFDDASKGLTNPLSPSQPALSTSDPLTDTAHKLGINTQGKTRQEISDEIVRAAQTK
;
A
#
# COMPACT_ATOMS: atom_id res chain seq x y z
N MET A 1 -41.80 -19.29 -15.35
CA MET A 1 -42.92 -18.88 -14.46
C MET A 1 -42.35 -18.47 -13.11
N ALA A 2 -41.77 -17.27 -12.99
CA ALA A 2 -41.08 -16.82 -11.77
C ALA A 2 -41.85 -15.71 -11.02
N LEU A 3 -43.12 -15.49 -11.34
CA LEU A 3 -43.93 -14.37 -10.82
C LEU A 3 -45.04 -14.81 -9.84
N GLY A 4 -44.97 -16.04 -9.30
CA GLY A 4 -46.03 -16.60 -8.46
C GLY A 4 -45.58 -17.19 -7.12
N ASP A 5 -44.29 -17.17 -6.80
CA ASP A 5 -43.80 -17.71 -5.53
C ASP A 5 -44.01 -16.68 -4.39
N PRO A 6 -44.88 -16.96 -3.41
CA PRO A 6 -45.16 -16.05 -2.31
C PRO A 6 -43.91 -15.70 -1.49
N PHE A 7 -42.90 -16.60 -1.42
CA PHE A 7 -41.66 -16.31 -0.70
C PHE A 7 -40.80 -15.26 -1.40
N GLN A 8 -40.74 -15.30 -2.73
CA GLN A 8 -39.99 -14.32 -3.52
C GLN A 8 -40.60 -12.93 -3.38
N ILE A 9 -41.93 -12.85 -3.41
CA ILE A 9 -42.68 -11.60 -3.23
C ILE A 9 -42.41 -11.01 -1.83
N LEU A 10 -42.44 -11.83 -0.78
CA LEU A 10 -42.12 -11.41 0.59
C LEU A 10 -40.68 -10.90 0.73
N LEU A 11 -39.70 -11.58 0.12
CA LEU A 11 -38.30 -11.13 0.12
C LEU A 11 -38.14 -9.78 -0.58
N ILE A 12 -38.75 -9.61 -1.76
CA ILE A 12 -38.69 -8.35 -2.52
C ILE A 12 -39.33 -7.22 -1.72
N LEU A 13 -40.52 -7.44 -1.14
CA LEU A 13 -41.20 -6.47 -0.28
C LEU A 13 -40.37 -6.12 0.96
N GLY A 14 -39.73 -7.11 1.59
CA GLY A 14 -38.87 -6.91 2.75
C GLY A 14 -37.64 -6.05 2.42
N VAL A 15 -36.92 -6.39 1.35
CA VAL A 15 -35.76 -5.60 0.89
C VAL A 15 -36.20 -4.19 0.48
N LEU A 16 -37.32 -4.06 -0.21
CA LEU A 16 -37.86 -2.76 -0.61
C LEU A 16 -38.24 -1.91 0.59
N ALA A 17 -38.87 -2.49 1.62
CA ALA A 17 -39.19 -1.80 2.86
C ALA A 17 -37.93 -1.26 3.57
N VAL A 18 -36.87 -2.07 3.65
CA VAL A 18 -35.57 -1.64 4.21
C VAL A 18 -34.98 -0.47 3.40
N ILE A 19 -34.99 -0.58 2.06
CA ILE A 19 -34.47 0.48 1.17
C ILE A 19 -35.32 1.75 1.25
N LEU A 20 -36.64 1.67 1.47
CA LEU A 20 -37.48 2.85 1.61
C LEU A 20 -37.25 3.56 2.95
N ILE A 21 -37.07 2.81 4.04
CA ILE A 21 -36.80 3.37 5.37
C ILE A 21 -35.42 4.05 5.41
N TRP A 22 -34.40 3.42 4.83
CA TRP A 22 -33.04 3.98 4.80
C TRP A 22 -32.77 4.90 3.61
N GLY A 23 -33.54 4.79 2.54
CA GLY A 23 -33.35 5.46 1.28
C GLY A 23 -32.33 4.77 0.36
N PRO A 24 -32.49 4.84 -0.97
CA PRO A 24 -31.60 4.22 -1.94
C PRO A 24 -30.17 4.81 -1.93
N GLN A 25 -30.00 5.99 -1.33
CA GLN A 25 -28.70 6.66 -1.19
C GLN A 25 -27.77 6.02 -0.14
N LYS A 26 -28.28 5.15 0.75
CA LYS A 26 -27.42 4.52 1.77
C LYS A 26 -26.48 3.47 1.19
N ILE A 27 -26.91 2.75 0.15
CA ILE A 27 -26.06 1.78 -0.55
C ILE A 27 -24.79 2.43 -1.14
N PRO A 28 -24.86 3.51 -1.94
CA PRO A 28 -23.65 4.16 -2.46
C PRO A 28 -22.82 4.86 -1.38
N GLU A 29 -23.43 5.35 -0.31
CA GLU A 29 -22.71 5.96 0.83
C GLU A 29 -21.89 4.92 1.60
N LEU A 30 -22.47 3.76 1.89
CA LEU A 30 -21.78 2.62 2.50
C LEU A 30 -20.67 2.09 1.59
N ALA A 31 -20.94 1.94 0.29
CA ALA A 31 -19.92 1.50 -0.66
C ALA A 31 -18.72 2.47 -0.73
N ARG A 32 -18.99 3.80 -0.71
CA ARG A 32 -17.92 4.82 -0.68
C ARG A 32 -17.13 4.78 0.61
N SER A 33 -17.78 4.72 1.77
CA SER A 33 -17.09 4.69 3.07
C SER A 33 -16.24 3.44 3.24
N ILE A 34 -16.77 2.26 2.90
CA ILE A 34 -16.03 0.99 2.91
C ILE A 34 -14.87 1.05 1.91
N GLY A 35 -15.08 1.61 0.72
CA GLY A 35 -14.02 1.78 -0.28
C GLY A 35 -12.86 2.65 0.21
N ARG A 36 -13.16 3.76 0.91
CA ARG A 36 -12.13 4.63 1.50
C ARG A 36 -11.40 3.93 2.65
N ALA A 37 -12.13 3.30 3.55
CA ALA A 37 -11.54 2.53 4.65
C ALA A 37 -10.63 1.40 4.14
N ARG A 38 -11.06 0.67 3.11
CA ARG A 38 -10.26 -0.41 2.50
C ARG A 38 -9.01 0.13 1.79
N LYS A 39 -9.10 1.29 1.14
CA LYS A 39 -7.94 1.96 0.53
C LYS A 39 -6.91 2.37 1.59
N GLU A 40 -7.36 3.03 2.66
CA GLU A 40 -6.48 3.48 3.74
C GLU A 40 -5.85 2.28 4.49
N PHE A 41 -6.62 1.22 4.70
CA PHE A 41 -6.11 -0.04 5.26
C PHE A 41 -5.05 -0.69 4.36
N ASP A 42 -5.29 -0.76 3.05
CA ASP A 42 -4.35 -1.32 2.07
C ASP A 42 -3.07 -0.48 2.00
N ASP A 43 -3.18 0.85 1.96
CA ASP A 43 -2.03 1.77 1.95
C ASP A 43 -1.20 1.64 3.25
N ALA A 44 -1.83 1.52 4.42
CA ALA A 44 -1.13 1.26 5.68
C ALA A 44 -0.51 -0.14 5.74
N SER A 45 -1.21 -1.15 5.22
CA SER A 45 -0.76 -2.55 5.22
C SER A 45 0.41 -2.80 4.29
N LYS A 46 0.52 -2.05 3.18
CA LYS A 46 1.70 -2.08 2.29
C LYS A 46 2.98 -1.66 3.02
N GLY A 47 2.90 -0.70 3.94
CA GLY A 47 4.04 -0.31 4.78
C GLY A 47 4.46 -1.35 5.82
N LEU A 48 3.53 -2.22 6.25
CA LEU A 48 3.77 -3.27 7.23
C LEU A 48 4.26 -4.58 6.61
N THR A 49 3.75 -4.93 5.43
CA THR A 49 4.07 -6.19 4.73
C THR A 49 5.29 -6.09 3.84
N ASN A 50 5.79 -4.88 3.60
CA ASN A 50 6.94 -4.66 2.75
C ASN A 50 8.05 -3.97 3.53
N PRO A 51 8.93 -4.73 4.21
CA PRO A 51 10.16 -4.15 4.75
C PRO A 51 11.10 -3.60 3.65
N LEU A 52 10.78 -3.71 2.34
CA LEU A 52 11.68 -3.37 1.23
C LEU A 52 11.04 -2.86 -0.08
N SER A 53 9.93 -2.09 -0.08
CA SER A 53 9.58 -1.31 -1.29
C SER A 53 9.71 0.19 -1.12
N PRO A 54 10.77 0.78 -1.69
CA PRO A 54 10.82 2.20 -1.94
C PRO A 54 9.90 2.50 -3.12
N SER A 55 8.69 2.96 -2.85
CA SER A 55 7.91 3.64 -3.89
C SER A 55 7.12 4.80 -3.31
N GLN A 56 7.88 5.80 -2.86
CA GLN A 56 7.64 7.15 -3.34
C GLN A 56 8.76 7.47 -4.34
N PRO A 57 8.47 7.97 -5.56
CA PRO A 57 9.43 8.77 -6.30
C PRO A 57 9.52 10.15 -5.62
N ALA A 58 10.02 10.17 -4.38
CA ALA A 58 10.53 11.36 -3.75
C ALA A 58 12.04 11.29 -3.92
N LEU A 59 12.56 12.18 -4.76
CA LEU A 59 13.98 12.48 -4.94
C LEU A 59 14.73 12.35 -3.59
N SER A 60 15.41 11.22 -3.37
CA SER A 60 16.17 10.94 -2.15
C SER A 60 17.49 10.29 -2.58
N THR A 61 18.45 11.17 -2.76
CA THR A 61 19.76 11.01 -3.38
C THR A 61 20.80 10.38 -2.44
N SER A 62 20.52 9.25 -1.80
CA SER A 62 21.55 8.56 -1.01
C SER A 62 21.19 7.12 -0.67
N ASP A 63 21.67 6.15 -1.46
CA ASP A 63 21.77 4.74 -1.05
C ASP A 63 22.56 4.68 0.29
N PRO A 64 22.11 3.91 1.30
CA PRO A 64 22.85 3.74 2.57
C PRO A 64 24.31 3.27 2.37
N LEU A 65 24.63 2.58 1.27
CA LEU A 65 26.01 2.25 0.92
C LEU A 65 26.82 3.50 0.52
N THR A 66 26.19 4.44 -0.18
CA THR A 66 26.80 5.71 -0.58
C THR A 66 27.04 6.61 0.64
N ASP A 67 26.13 6.62 1.62
CA ASP A 67 26.31 7.35 2.89
C ASP A 67 27.47 6.79 3.72
N THR A 68 27.54 5.47 3.85
CA THR A 68 28.63 4.79 4.57
C THR A 68 29.97 5.05 3.89
N ALA A 69 30.01 4.96 2.55
CA ALA A 69 31.19 5.27 1.76
C ALA A 69 31.65 6.73 1.93
N HIS A 70 30.74 7.70 1.92
CA HIS A 70 31.08 9.11 2.16
C HIS A 70 31.66 9.34 3.56
N LYS A 71 31.10 8.70 4.60
CA LYS A 71 31.64 8.77 5.98
C LYS A 71 33.04 8.17 6.09
N LEU A 72 33.36 7.19 5.24
CA LEU A 72 34.68 6.55 5.15
C LEU A 72 35.61 7.25 4.15
N GLY A 73 35.18 8.33 3.50
CA GLY A 73 35.97 9.07 2.52
C GLY A 73 36.16 8.36 1.17
N ILE A 74 35.31 7.39 0.84
CA ILE A 74 35.36 6.57 -0.37
C ILE A 74 34.63 7.28 -1.52
N ASN A 75 35.22 7.31 -2.71
CA ASN A 75 34.61 7.88 -3.91
C ASN A 75 33.60 6.91 -4.52
N THR A 76 32.32 7.30 -4.51
CA THR A 76 31.17 6.51 -4.96
C THR A 76 30.75 6.79 -6.41
N GLN A 77 31.39 7.75 -7.09
CA GLN A 77 31.03 8.15 -8.44
C GLN A 77 31.56 7.16 -9.48
N GLY A 78 30.66 6.57 -10.26
CA GLY A 78 31.00 5.63 -11.34
C GLY A 78 31.25 4.19 -10.89
N LYS A 79 31.09 3.88 -9.60
CA LYS A 79 31.27 2.54 -9.05
C LYS A 79 29.96 1.77 -8.94
N THR A 80 30.04 0.46 -9.12
CA THR A 80 28.89 -0.42 -8.89
C THR A 80 28.70 -0.64 -7.39
N ARG A 81 27.49 -1.07 -7.01
CA ARG A 81 27.14 -1.32 -5.61
C ARG A 81 28.04 -2.35 -4.92
N GLN A 82 28.50 -3.37 -5.67
CA GLN A 82 29.42 -4.39 -5.16
C GLN A 82 30.82 -3.83 -4.92
N GLU A 83 31.29 -2.97 -5.83
CA GLU A 83 32.62 -2.35 -5.71
C GLU A 83 32.67 -1.39 -4.51
N ILE A 84 31.58 -0.64 -4.27
CA ILE A 84 31.45 0.22 -3.09
C ILE A 84 31.43 -0.62 -1.80
N SER A 85 30.72 -1.76 -1.78
CA SER A 85 30.69 -2.61 -0.58
C SER A 85 32.04 -3.24 -0.25
N ASP A 86 32.77 -3.71 -1.26
CA ASP A 86 34.08 -4.34 -1.06
C ASP A 86 35.10 -3.31 -0.53
N GLU A 87 35.05 -2.07 -1.01
CA GLU A 87 35.94 -1.00 -0.58
C GLU A 87 35.63 -0.50 0.84
N ILE A 88 34.35 -0.43 1.22
CA ILE A 88 33.92 -0.17 2.61
C ILE A 88 34.50 -1.23 3.56
N VAL A 89 34.38 -2.50 3.20
CA VAL A 89 34.88 -3.63 4.01
C VAL A 89 36.40 -3.58 4.13
N ARG A 90 37.10 -3.22 3.05
CA ARG A 90 38.56 -3.05 3.06
C ARG A 90 38.98 -1.89 3.95
N ALA A 91 38.37 -0.72 3.78
CA ALA A 91 38.68 0.47 4.56
C ALA A 91 38.45 0.23 6.07
N ALA A 92 37.41 -0.53 6.43
CA ALA A 92 37.12 -0.90 7.82
C ALA A 92 38.14 -1.86 8.43
N GLN A 93 38.83 -2.68 7.63
CA GLN A 93 39.84 -3.64 8.09
C GLN A 93 41.26 -3.06 8.14
N THR A 94 41.51 -1.94 7.46
CA THR A 94 42.87 -1.36 7.36
C THR A 94 43.17 -0.36 8.49
N LYS A 95 42.31 -0.30 9.51
CA LYS A 95 42.38 0.61 10.67
C LYS A 95 42.32 -0.20 11.97
#